data_AF-T0XZE2-F1
#
_entry.id   AF-T0XZE2-F1
#
_cell.length_a   1.000
_cell.length_b   1.000
_cell.length_c   1.000
_cell.angle_alpha   90.00
_cell.angle_beta   90.00
_cell.angle_gamma   90.00
#
_symmetry.space_group_name_H-M   'P 1'
#
loop_
_entity.id
_entity.type
_entity.pdbx_description
1 polymer ?
#
loop_
_entity_poly.entity_id
_entity_poly.type
_entity_poly.pdbx_seq_one_letter_code
_entity_poly.pdbx_strand_id
1 'polypeptide(L)' 'MTLRLKRRAAPRTWTIPRKGTRWVLRPRAGPHAQDQSMPLLHVLRDLRKIVRSTREARLLVNADQVRVDGEIVHDL' A
#
# COMPACT_ATOMS: atom_id res chain seq x y z
N MET A 1 11.42 11.33 7.83
CA MET A 1 9.99 10.93 7.80
C MET A 1 9.86 9.43 8.05
N THR A 2 8.84 8.97 8.80
CA THR A 2 8.65 7.55 9.17
C THR A 2 7.74 6.81 8.20
N LEU A 3 8.20 5.66 7.69
CA LEU A 3 7.49 4.79 6.71
C LEU A 3 6.36 3.93 7.33
N ARG A 4 6.17 4.00 8.66
CA ARG A 4 5.25 3.13 9.40
C ARG A 4 4.15 3.95 10.06
N LEU A 5 2.90 3.57 9.82
CA LEU A 5 1.70 4.12 10.43
C LEU A 5 1.09 3.11 11.40
N LYS A 6 0.60 3.55 12.57
CA LYS A 6 -0.18 2.66 13.45
C LYS A 6 -1.46 2.28 12.73
N ARG A 7 -1.85 1.00 12.72
CA ARG A 7 -3.08 0.54 12.05
C ARG A 7 -4.34 1.29 12.51
N ARG A 8 -4.41 1.65 13.80
CA ARG A 8 -5.54 2.41 14.36
C ARG A 8 -5.64 3.84 13.85
N ALA A 9 -4.53 4.40 13.38
CA ALA A 9 -4.44 5.74 12.81
C ALA A 9 -4.59 5.71 11.27
N ALA A 10 -4.81 4.54 10.66
CA ALA A 10 -5.12 4.46 9.24
C ALA A 10 -6.51 5.09 8.97
N PRO A 11 -6.68 5.77 7.83
CA PRO A 11 -7.97 6.28 7.40
C PRO A 11 -9.04 5.18 7.37
N ARG A 12 -10.28 5.53 7.72
CA ARG A 12 -11.42 4.58 7.71
C ARG A 12 -11.80 4.12 6.30
N THR A 13 -11.38 4.89 5.28
CA THR A 13 -11.57 4.59 3.86
C THR A 13 -10.77 3.37 3.41
N TRP A 14 -9.66 3.05 4.07
CA TRP A 14 -8.89 1.86 3.75
C TRP A 14 -9.64 0.62 4.25
N THR A 15 -9.97 -0.29 3.34
CA THR A 15 -10.67 -1.56 3.62
C THR A 15 -9.73 -2.58 4.30
N ILE A 16 -9.20 -2.24 5.47
CA ILE A 16 -8.26 -3.07 6.24
C ILE A 16 -8.95 -3.56 7.52
N PRO A 17 -8.87 -4.87 7.85
CA PRO A 17 -9.44 -5.38 9.09
C PRO A 17 -8.76 -4.76 10.32
N ARG A 18 -9.54 -4.44 11.35
CA ARG A 18 -9.04 -3.84 12.60
C ARG A 18 -8.04 -4.74 13.32
N LYS A 19 -8.29 -6.05 13.33
CA LYS A 19 -7.40 -7.07 13.90
C LYS A 19 -6.34 -7.49 12.88
N GLY A 20 -5.08 -7.55 13.31
CA GLY A 20 -3.95 -7.93 12.46
C GLY A 20 -2.66 -7.27 12.95
N THR A 21 -1.77 -6.90 12.03
CA THR A 21 -0.48 -6.28 12.37
C THR A 21 -0.63 -4.91 13.03
N ARG A 22 0.22 -4.61 14.01
CA ARG A 22 0.26 -3.31 14.71
C ARG A 22 0.53 -2.13 13.78
N TRP A 23 1.33 -2.39 12.74
CA TRP A 23 1.82 -1.39 11.79
C TRP A 23 1.31 -1.65 10.38
N VAL A 24 1.16 -0.55 9.67
CA VAL A 24 0.70 -0.43 8.29
C VAL A 24 1.70 0.45 7.56
N LEU A 25 1.84 0.26 6.26
CA LEU A 25 2.69 1.13 5.44
C LEU A 25 2.09 2.53 5.40
N ARG A 26 2.92 3.54 5.63
CA ARG A 26 2.54 4.93 5.40
C ARG A 26 2.68 5.20 3.90
N PRO A 27 1.71 5.83 3.23
CA PRO A 27 1.86 6.26 1.85
C PRO A 27 3.06 7.21 1.77
N ARG A 28 3.88 7.05 0.73
CA ARG A 28 4.97 7.99 0.46
C ARG A 28 4.42 9.33 -0.01
N ALA A 29 5.27 10.35 0.08
CA ALA A 29 4.96 11.64 -0.49
C ALA A 29 4.73 11.48 -1.99
N GLY A 30 3.57 11.91 -2.46
CA GLY A 30 3.12 11.77 -3.83
C GLY A 30 2.01 12.79 -4.14
N PRO A 31 1.32 12.65 -5.27
CA PRO A 31 0.34 13.64 -5.74
C PRO A 31 -0.90 13.76 -4.84
N HIS A 32 -1.19 12.74 -4.03
CA HIS A 32 -2.34 12.73 -3.13
C HIS A 32 -1.93 13.00 -1.68
N ALA A 33 -2.78 13.73 -0.96
CA ALA A 33 -2.64 13.94 0.48
C ALA A 33 -2.75 12.60 1.25
N GLN A 34 -2.11 12.52 2.41
CA GLN A 34 -2.02 11.27 3.19
C GLN A 34 -3.39 10.64 3.48
N ASP A 35 -4.42 11.45 3.78
CA ASP A 35 -5.75 10.96 4.15
C ASP A 35 -6.58 10.46 2.94
N GLN A 36 -6.22 10.90 1.74
CA GLN A 36 -6.87 10.52 0.47
C GLN A 36 -6.06 9.49 -0.32
N SER A 37 -4.80 9.28 0.05
CA SER A 37 -3.92 8.30 -0.57
C SER A 37 -4.06 6.90 0.04
N MET A 38 -3.66 5.87 -0.71
CA MET A 38 -3.57 4.49 -0.22
C MET A 38 -2.26 3.85 -0.69
N PRO A 39 -1.51 3.15 0.16
CA PRO A 39 -0.28 2.46 -0.27
C PRO A 39 -0.58 1.35 -1.26
N LEU A 40 0.31 1.17 -2.24
CA LEU A 40 0.16 0.17 -3.30
C LEU A 40 0.06 -1.24 -2.72
N LEU A 41 0.80 -1.52 -1.66
CA LEU A 41 0.72 -2.81 -0.96
C LEU A 41 -0.71 -3.18 -0.56
N HIS A 42 -1.50 -2.23 -0.05
CA HIS A 42 -2.87 -2.49 0.38
C HIS A 42 -3.81 -2.68 -0.79
N VAL A 43 -3.58 -1.97 -1.89
CA VAL A 43 -4.34 -2.16 -3.13
C VAL A 43 -4.12 -3.57 -3.67
N LEU A 44 -2.87 -4.02 -3.75
CA LEU A 44 -2.52 -5.34 -4.28
C LEU A 44 -3.01 -6.50 -3.39
N ARG A 45 -2.92 -6.32 -2.06
CA ARG A 45 -3.28 -7.37 -1.10
C ARG A 45 -4.75 -7.37 -0.70
N ASP A 46 -5.31 -6.22 -0.33
CA ASP A 46 -6.62 -6.15 0.32
C ASP A 46 -7.74 -5.91 -0.71
N LEU A 47 -7.52 -5.05 -1.72
CA LEU A 47 -8.52 -4.76 -2.75
C LEU A 47 -8.51 -5.79 -3.89
N ARG A 48 -7.34 -6.01 -4.49
CA ARG A 48 -7.20 -6.89 -5.67
C ARG A 48 -6.88 -8.33 -5.32
N LYS A 49 -6.42 -8.60 -4.08
CA LYS A 49 -6.08 -9.95 -3.58
C LYS A 49 -5.15 -10.75 -4.50
N ILE A 50 -4.30 -10.06 -5.26
CA ILE A 50 -3.31 -10.66 -6.16
C ILE A 50 -2.17 -11.27 -5.34
N VAL A 51 -1.86 -10.62 -4.23
CA VAL A 51 -0.66 -10.89 -3.44
C VAL A 51 -1.05 -11.22 -2.00
N ARG A 52 -0.34 -12.16 -1.36
CA ARG A 52 -0.55 -12.52 0.06
C ARG A 52 0.50 -11.91 0.96
N SER A 53 1.75 -11.79 0.49
CA SER A 53 2.89 -11.31 1.27
C SER A 53 3.50 -10.01 0.74
N THR A 54 4.15 -9.24 1.61
CA THR A 54 4.93 -8.06 1.18
C THR A 54 6.10 -8.42 0.28
N ARG A 55 6.66 -9.63 0.42
CA ARG A 55 7.76 -10.11 -0.42
C ARG A 55 7.30 -10.35 -1.86
N GLU A 56 6.14 -10.96 -2.03
CA GLU A 56 5.54 -11.18 -3.34
C GLU A 56 5.17 -9.84 -4.00
N ALA A 57 4.68 -8.86 -3.21
CA ALA A 57 4.36 -7.53 -3.72
C ALA A 57 5.61 -6.84 -4.29
N ARG A 58 6.75 -6.96 -3.59
CA ARG A 58 8.05 -6.45 -4.08
C ARG A 58 8.49 -7.13 -5.37
N LEU A 59 8.32 -8.45 -5.46
CA LEU A 59 8.68 -9.18 -6.68
C LEU A 59 7.84 -8.71 -7.88
N LEU A 60 6.53 -8.53 -7.68
CA LEU A 60 5.61 -8.12 -8.73
C LEU A 60 5.84 -6.67 -9.19
N VAL A 61 6.15 -5.79 -8.24
CA VAL A 61 6.54 -4.39 -8.53
C VAL A 61 7.89 -4.31 -9.25
N ASN A 62 8.88 -5.09 -8.82
CA ASN A 62 10.20 -5.13 -9.46
C ASN A 62 10.20 -5.82 -10.84
N ALA A 63 9.12 -6.54 -11.17
CA ALA A 63 8.93 -7.18 -12.47
C ALA A 63 8.24 -6.25 -13.49
N ASP A 64 8.08 -4.96 -13.17
CA ASP A 64 7.44 -3.93 -14.01
C ASP A 64 5.99 -4.24 -14.41
N GLN A 65 5.32 -5.11 -13.66
CA GLN A 65 3.95 -5.55 -13.96
C GLN A 65 2.88 -4.59 -13.41
N VAL A 66 3.28 -3.59 -12.63
CA VAL A 66 2.36 -2.60 -12.04
C VAL A 66 2.55 -1.25 -12.70
N ARG A 67 1.46 -0.73 -13.24
CA ARG A 67 1.39 0.63 -13.77
C ARG A 67 0.32 1.42 -13.04
N VAL A 68 0.67 2.62 -12.61
CA VAL A 68 -0.25 3.59 -12.01
C VAL A 68 -0.28 4.78 -12.95
N ASP A 69 -1.46 5.14 -13.44
CA ASP A 69 -1.66 6.24 -14.41
C ASP A 69 -0.79 6.17 -15.68
N GLY A 70 -0.37 4.95 -16.05
CA GLY A 70 0.48 4.68 -17.22
C GLY A 70 1.98 4.60 -16.93
N GLU A 71 2.44 5.02 -15.75
CA GLU A 71 3.84 4.95 -15.35
C GLU A 71 4.17 3.69 -14.54
N ILE A 72 5.38 3.17 -14.72
CA ILE A 72 5.89 2.02 -13.95
C ILE A 72 6.34 2.52 -12.58
N VAL A 73 5.64 2.06 -11.54
CA VAL A 73 5.91 2.47 -10.15
C VAL A 73 6.63 1.35 -9.42
N HIS A 74 7.78 1.67 -8.84
CA HIS A 74 8.63 0.73 -8.09
C HIS A 74 8.40 0.79 -6.56
N ASP A 75 7.46 1.63 -6.11
CA ASP A 75 7.19 1.86 -4.70
C ASP A 75 5.99 1.05 -4.18
N LEU A 76 5.97 0.76 -2.88
CA LEU A 76 4.96 -0.05 -2.18
C LEU A 76 4.19 0.71 -1.10
#